data_AF-A0A2S6TUA3-F1
#
_entry.id   AF-A0A2S6TUA3-F1
#
_cell.length_a   1.000
_cell.length_b   1.000
_cell.length_c   1.000
_cell.angle_alpha   90.00
_cell.angle_beta   90.00
_cell.angle_gamma   90.00
#
_symmetry.space_group_name_H-M   'P 1'
#
loop_
_entity.id
_entity.type
_entity.pdbx_description
1 polymer ?
#
loop_
_entity_poly.entity_id
_entity_poly.type
_entity_poly.pdbx_seq_one_letter_code
_entity_poly.pdbx_strand_id
1 'polypeptide(L)' 'MKINLCESFRAMFYTPFYLPLSLGTYETEGVDVTLSTSPSLDTVAEQLRDGIADVY' A
#
# COMPACT_ATOMS: atom_id res chain seq x y z
N MET A 1 -4.25 9.98 9.35
CA MET A 1 -4.66 9.83 7.93
C MET A 1 -4.60 8.35 7.60
N LYS A 2 -5.64 7.78 6.98
CA LYS A 2 -5.68 6.36 6.64
C LYS A 2 -5.26 6.17 5.19
N ILE A 3 -4.30 5.27 4.95
CA ILE A 3 -3.76 4.94 3.62
C ILE A 3 -3.89 3.43 3.40
N ASN A 4 -4.48 3.04 2.28
CA ASN A 4 -4.39 1.69 1.77
C ASN A 4 -3.26 1.58 0.74
N LEU A 5 -2.19 0.87 1.13
CA LEU A 5 -1.08 0.48 0.26
C LEU A 5 -1.46 -0.84 -0.43
N CYS A 6 -1.66 -0.83 -1.75
CA CYS A 6 -2.10 -1.99 -2.52
C CYS A 6 -0.95 -2.59 -3.34
N GLU A 7 -0.49 -3.79 -3.00
CA GLU A 7 0.57 -4.44 -3.77
C GLU A 7 0.03 -5.25 -4.95
N SER A 8 0.57 -5.04 -6.15
CA SER A 8 0.26 -5.92 -7.30
C SER A 8 1.17 -7.14 -7.40
N PHE A 9 2.43 -6.99 -7.00
CA PHE A 9 3.41 -8.07 -6.90
C PHE A 9 4.51 -7.65 -5.93
N ARG A 10 5.19 -8.62 -5.32
CA ARG A 10 6.33 -8.34 -4.44
C ARG A 10 7.62 -8.24 -5.25
N ALA A 11 8.32 -7.13 -5.04
CA ALA A 11 9.68 -6.94 -5.53
C ALA A 11 10.57 -6.37 -4.42
N MET A 12 11.85 -6.72 -4.43
CA MET A 12 12.80 -6.20 -3.45
C MET A 12 12.85 -4.67 -3.43
N PHE A 13 12.60 -4.03 -4.58
CA PHE A 13 12.58 -2.56 -4.72
C PHE A 13 11.46 -1.89 -3.90
N TYR A 14 10.43 -2.63 -3.50
CA TYR A 14 9.32 -2.12 -2.68
C TYR A 14 9.52 -2.36 -1.18
N THR A 15 10.66 -2.92 -0.76
CA THR A 15 11.04 -3.05 0.66
C THR A 15 10.84 -1.74 1.45
N PRO A 16 11.15 -0.54 0.90
CA PRO A 16 10.91 0.71 1.62
C PRO A 16 9.44 1.00 1.97
N PHE A 17 8.46 0.33 1.36
CA PHE A 17 7.05 0.43 1.73
C PHE A 17 6.64 -0.58 2.80
N TYR A 18 7.18 -1.81 2.73
CA TYR A 18 6.80 -2.89 3.64
C TYR A 18 7.56 -2.88 4.97
N LEU A 19 8.82 -2.44 4.95
CA LEU A 19 9.67 -2.45 6.14
C LEU A 19 9.14 -1.47 7.21
N PRO A 20 8.80 -0.21 6.88
CA PRO A 20 8.21 0.71 7.86
C PRO A 20 6.87 0.21 8.40
N LEU A 21 6.07 -0.47 7.57
CA LEU A 21 4.83 -1.12 8.00
C LEU A 21 5.11 -2.24 9.02
N SER A 22 6.06 -3.12 8.70
CA SER A 22 6.45 -4.25 9.56
C SER A 22 7.08 -3.81 10.88
N LEU A 23 7.75 -2.65 10.87
CA LEU A 23 8.39 -2.07 12.06
C LEU A 23 7.47 -1.14 12.86
N GLY A 24 6.22 -0.91 12.43
CA GLY A 24 5.30 0.04 13.09
C GLY A 24 5.74 1.50 12.98
N THR A 25 6.64 1.82 12.04
CA THR A 25 7.16 3.18 11.85
C THR A 25 6.06 4.13 11.38
N TYR A 26 5.16 3.68 10.51
CA TYR A 26 4.01 4.51 10.08
C TYR A 26 3.11 4.89 11.27
N GLU A 27 2.80 3.93 12.14
CA GLU A 27 1.97 4.16 13.33
C GLU A 27 2.65 5.14 14.30
N THR A 28 3.96 5.00 14.49
CA THR A 28 4.76 5.93 15.32
C THR A 28 4.68 7.37 14.83
N GLU A 29 4.54 7.58 13.52
CA GLU A 29 4.36 8.89 12.89
C GLU A 29 2.87 9.32 12.80
N GLY A 30 1.95 8.57 13.41
CA GLY A 30 0.51 8.86 13.40
C GLY A 30 -0.17 8.60 12.05
N VAL A 31 0.42 7.77 11.19
CA VAL A 31 -0.13 7.35 9.90
C VAL A 31 -0.67 5.93 10.00
N ASP A 32 -1.96 5.77 9.70
CA ASP A 32 -2.61 4.46 9.66
C ASP A 32 -2.46 3.88 8.25
N VAL A 33 -1.61 2.87 8.09
CA VAL A 33 -1.33 2.22 6.80
C VAL A 33 -1.78 0.77 6.86
N THR A 34 -2.63 0.37 5.91
CA THR A 34 -3.01 -1.03 5.69
C THR A 34 -2.39 -1.53 4.39
N LEU A 35 -1.97 -2.80 4.37
CA LEU A 35 -1.51 -3.47 3.15
C LEU A 35 -2.63 -4.34 2.57
N SER A 36 -3.01 -4.09 1.32
CA SER A 36 -3.90 -4.95 0.53
C SER A 36 -3.19 -5.51 -0.69
N THR A 37 -3.81 -6.48 -1.36
CA THR A 37 -3.27 -7.08 -2.59
C THR A 37 -4.20 -6.79 -3.76
N SER A 38 -3.63 -6.42 -4.90
CA SER A 38 -4.35 -6.22 -6.15
C SER A 38 -4.73 -7.55 -6.79
N PRO A 39 -5.95 -7.71 -7.33
CA PRO A 39 -6.36 -8.90 -8.05
C PRO A 39 -5.70 -9.01 -9.43
N SER A 40 -5.30 -7.89 -10.05
CA SER A 40 -4.60 -7.83 -11.33
C SER A 40 -3.91 -6.47 -11.54
N LEU A 41 -2.82 -6.45 -12.30
CA LEU A 41 -2.15 -5.23 -12.78
C LEU A 41 -3.05 -4.37 -13.68
N ASP A 42 -4.04 -4.97 -14.34
CA ASP A 42 -4.95 -4.25 -15.24
C ASP A 42 -5.95 -3.36 -14.48
N THR A 43 -6.09 -3.55 -13.16
CA THR A 43 -7.08 -2.85 -12.33
C THR A 43 -6.52 -1.65 -11.55
N VAL A 44 -5.22 -1.36 -11.67
CA VAL A 44 -4.52 -0.34 -10.87
C VAL A 44 -5.16 1.05 -11.00
N ALA A 45 -5.41 1.49 -12.24
CA ALA A 45 -5.96 2.81 -12.50
C ALA A 45 -7.40 2.95 -11.99
N GLU A 46 -8.20 1.89 -12.10
CA GLU A 46 -9.58 1.84 -11.59
C GLU A 46 -9.58 1.88 -10.06
N GLN A 47 -8.73 1.10 -9.40
CA GLN A 47 -8.67 1.07 -7.93
C GLN A 47 -8.21 2.39 -7.33
N LEU A 48 -7.22 3.07 -7.94
CA LEU A 48 -6.80 4.41 -7.51
C LEU A 48 -7.91 5.45 -7.71
N ARG A 49 -8.60 5.41 -8.86
CA ARG A 49 -9.67 6.36 -9.19
C ARG A 49 -10.87 6.19 -8.25
N ASP A 50 -11.22 4.95 -7.93
CA ASP A 50 -12.42 4.64 -7.17
C ASP A 50 -12.15 4.67 -5.65
N GLY A 51 -10.93 5.01 -5.23
CA GLY A 51 -10.53 5.13 -3.81
C GLY A 51 -10.44 3.80 -3.09
N ILE A 52 -10.30 2.69 -3.84
CA ILE A 52 -10.09 1.35 -3.28
C ILE A 52 -8.64 1.23 -2.77
N ALA A 53 -7.69 1.85 -3.46
CA ALA A 53 -6.30 1.98 -3.07
C ALA A 53 -5.88 3.45 -3.09
N ASP A 54 -4.97 3.83 -2.17
CA ASP A 54 -4.41 5.18 -2.12
C ASP A 54 -3.00 5.22 -2.72
N VAL A 55 -2.25 4.14 -2.55
CA VAL A 55 -0.87 3.95 -3.05
C VAL A 55 -0.75 2.53 -3.60
N TYR A 56 0.05 2.37 -4.67
CA TYR A 56 0.35 1.08 -5.30
C TYR A 56 1.85 0.78 -5.28
#